data_AF-A0AAQ2X251-F1
#
_entry.id   AF-A0AAQ2X251-F1
#
_cell.length_a   1.000
_cell.length_b   1.000
_cell.length_c   1.000
_cell.angle_alpha   90.00
_cell.angle_beta   90.00
_cell.angle_gamma   90.00
#
_symmetry.space_group_name_H-M   'P 1'
#
loop_
_entity.id
_entity.type
_entity.pdbx_description
1 polymer ?
#
loop_
_entity_poly.entity_id
_entity_poly.type
_entity_poly.pdbx_seq_one_letter_code
_entity_poly.pdbx_strand_id
1 'polypeptide(L)' 'MNFIKNIEIVKERYFNLIERVQNNKYWLPVFANVCSYSEVKVMYYDELVEVNNIACAKLEKQILELILAK' A
#
# COMPACT_ATOMS: atom_id res chain seq x y z
N MET A 1 -22.86 -4.06 19.97
CA MET A 1 -22.35 -4.05 18.57
C MET A 1 -20.98 -4.72 18.61
N ASN A 2 -20.83 -5.88 17.97
CA ASN A 2 -19.74 -6.82 18.25
C ASN A 2 -18.42 -6.36 17.58
N PHE A 3 -17.47 -5.85 18.38
CA PHE A 3 -16.18 -5.30 17.92
C PHE A 3 -15.42 -6.27 17.01
N ILE A 4 -15.44 -7.57 17.33
CA ILE A 4 -14.81 -8.63 16.53
C ILE A 4 -15.40 -8.67 15.11
N LYS A 5 -16.73 -8.63 15.00
CA LYS A 5 -17.43 -8.64 13.71
C LYS A 5 -17.06 -7.41 12.86
N ASN A 6 -16.87 -6.25 13.48
CA ASN A 6 -16.46 -5.05 12.76
C ASN A 6 -15.01 -5.17 12.22
N ILE A 7 -14.10 -5.79 12.98
CA ILE A 7 -12.73 -6.06 12.51
C ILE A 7 -12.74 -6.98 11.29
N GLU A 8 -13.53 -8.06 11.33
CA GLU A 8 -13.64 -9.00 10.22
C GLU A 8 -14.12 -8.32 8.94
N ILE A 9 -15.17 -7.49 9.03
CA ILE A 9 -15.70 -6.72 7.90
C ILE A 9 -14.65 -5.76 7.34
N VAL A 10 -13.91 -5.04 8.21
CA VAL A 10 -12.86 -4.11 7.77
C VAL A 10 -11.72 -4.86 7.10
N LYS A 11 -11.30 -5.99 7.67
CA LYS A 11 -10.25 -6.86 7.12
C LYS A 11 -10.63 -7.35 5.72
N GLU A 12 -11.83 -7.87 5.56
CA GLU A 12 -12.32 -8.36 4.26
C GLU A 12 -12.38 -7.23 3.23
N ARG A 13 -12.95 -6.08 3.59
CA ARG A 13 -12.99 -4.90 2.70
C ARG A 13 -11.59 -4.46 2.27
N TYR A 14 -10.63 -4.47 3.18
CA TYR A 14 -9.25 -4.10 2.89
C TYR A 14 -8.60 -5.06 1.90
N PHE A 15 -8.63 -6.37 2.15
CA PHE A 15 -8.00 -7.34 1.24
C PHE A 15 -8.68 -7.39 -0.13
N ASN A 16 -10.01 -7.30 -0.19
CA ASN A 16 -10.74 -7.21 -1.46
C ASN A 16 -10.34 -5.97 -2.27
N LEU A 17 -10.04 -4.85 -1.60
CA LEU A 17 -9.56 -3.66 -2.29
C LEU A 17 -8.15 -3.88 -2.84
N ILE A 18 -7.25 -4.48 -2.04
CA ILE A 18 -5.88 -4.79 -2.47
C ILE A 18 -5.88 -5.66 -3.73
N GLU A 19 -6.65 -6.75 -3.76
CA GLU A 19 -6.76 -7.62 -4.94
C GLU A 19 -7.22 -6.86 -6.19
N ARG A 20 -8.17 -5.92 -6.03
CA ARG A 20 -8.68 -5.11 -7.15
C ARG A 20 -7.64 -4.13 -7.68
N VAL A 21 -6.86 -3.50 -6.80
CA VAL A 21 -5.92 -2.44 -7.21
C VAL A 21 -4.58 -2.99 -7.69
N GLN A 22 -4.21 -4.23 -7.36
CA GLN A 22 -2.92 -4.83 -7.74
C GLN A 22 -2.63 -4.80 -9.25
N ASN A 23 -3.66 -4.80 -10.09
CA ASN A 23 -3.52 -4.69 -11.55
C ASN A 23 -3.20 -3.26 -12.05
N ASN A 24 -3.30 -2.25 -11.19
CA ASN A 24 -3.01 -0.86 -11.54
C ASN A 24 -1.56 -0.53 -11.19
N LYS A 25 -0.69 -0.29 -12.17
CA LYS A 25 0.74 0.02 -11.97
C LYS A 25 1.07 1.16 -10.97
N TYR A 26 0.09 1.98 -10.59
CA TYR A 26 0.23 3.08 -9.64
C TYR A 26 -0.16 2.71 -8.20
N TRP A 27 -0.70 1.51 -7.96
CA TRP A 27 -1.37 1.18 -6.71
C TRP A 27 -0.42 1.26 -5.51
N LEU A 28 0.79 0.72 -5.63
CA LEU A 28 1.69 0.53 -4.51
C LEU A 28 2.25 1.85 -3.96
N PRO A 29 2.78 2.78 -4.79
CA PRO A 29 3.20 4.10 -4.32
C PRO A 29 2.09 4.91 -3.64
N VAL A 30 0.86 4.78 -4.13
CA VAL A 30 -0.30 5.47 -3.56
C VAL A 30 -0.72 4.85 -2.23
N PHE A 31 -0.80 3.52 -2.15
CA PHE A 31 -1.15 2.81 -0.92
C PHE A 31 -0.10 2.98 0.18
N ALA A 32 1.19 3.01 -0.17
CA ALA A 32 2.27 3.24 0.76
C ALA A 32 2.40 4.73 1.17
N ASN A 33 1.52 5.61 0.65
CA ASN A 33 1.56 7.04 0.88
C ASN A 33 2.95 7.63 0.56
N VAL A 34 3.48 7.27 -0.60
CA VAL A 34 4.71 7.85 -1.19
C VAL A 34 4.34 9.05 -2.06
N CYS A 35 3.26 8.93 -2.83
CA CYS A 35 2.70 10.01 -3.65
C CYS A 35 1.19 9.83 -3.82
N SER A 36 0.51 10.87 -4.27
CA SER A 36 -0.91 10.85 -4.65
C SER A 36 -1.11 10.21 -6.02
N TYR A 37 -2.35 9.81 -6.29
CA TYR A 37 -2.73 9.28 -7.59
C TYR A 37 -2.53 10.28 -8.74
N SER A 38 -2.70 11.58 -8.49
CA SER A 38 -2.47 12.63 -9.48
C SER A 38 -0.99 12.80 -9.81
N GLU A 39 -0.11 12.68 -8.83
CA GLU A 39 1.34 12.81 -9.02
C GLU A 39 1.90 11.61 -9.78
N VAL A 40 1.56 10.39 -9.36
CA VAL A 40 2.11 9.17 -9.97
C VAL A 40 1.65 8.96 -11.41
N LYS A 41 0.48 9.51 -11.78
CA LYS A 41 -0.08 9.32 -13.12
C LYS A 41 0.69 10.06 -14.21
N VAL A 42 1.41 11.12 -13.85
CA VAL A 42 2.18 11.95 -14.79
C VAL A 42 3.67 11.58 -14.85
N MET A 43 4.12 10.65 -14.01
CA MET A 43 5.51 10.19 -13.96
C MET A 43 5.90 9.36 -15.19
N TYR A 44 7.13 9.55 -15.64
CA TYR A 44 7.79 8.71 -16.62
C TYR A 44 8.12 7.33 -16.02
N TYR A 45 8.47 6.38 -16.89
CA TYR A 45 8.70 4.99 -16.46
C TYR A 45 9.79 4.88 -15.39
N ASP A 46 10.92 5.58 -15.55
CA ASP A 46 12.03 5.51 -14.60
C ASP A 46 11.62 6.08 -13.22
N GLU A 47 10.87 7.18 -13.22
CA GLU A 47 10.29 7.76 -11.99
C GLU A 47 9.30 6.79 -11.34
N LEU A 48 8.46 6.09 -12.13
CA LEU A 48 7.54 5.07 -11.63
C LEU A 48 8.27 3.91 -10.95
N VAL A 49 9.38 3.46 -11.55
CA VAL A 49 10.23 2.41 -10.95
C VAL A 49 10.80 2.90 -9.63
N GLU A 50 11.30 4.13 -9.57
CA GLU A 50 11.87 4.70 -8.36
C GLU A 50 10.84 4.83 -7.23
N VAL A 51 9.67 5.42 -7.48
CA VAL A 51 8.64 5.56 -6.43
C VAL A 51 8.07 4.21 -5.99
N ASN A 52 8.05 3.22 -6.89
CA ASN A 52 7.67 1.85 -6.53
C ASN A 52 8.71 1.20 -5.61
N ASN A 53 10.00 1.38 -5.87
CA ASN A 53 11.07 0.91 -5.00
C ASN A 53 11.02 1.57 -3.61
N ILE A 54 10.75 2.88 -3.54
CA ILE A 54 10.56 3.59 -2.28
C ILE A 54 9.36 3.03 -1.50
N ALA A 55 8.26 2.74 -2.20
CA ALA A 55 7.08 2.13 -1.58
C ALA A 55 7.38 0.73 -0.99
N CYS A 56 8.11 -0.11 -1.73
CA CYS A 56 8.59 -1.41 -1.23
C CYS A 56 9.46 -1.24 0.01
N ALA A 57 10.49 -0.38 -0.04
CA ALA A 57 11.40 -0.15 1.08
C ALA A 57 10.66 0.37 2.34
N LYS A 58 9.62 1.19 2.17
CA LYS A 58 8.79 1.67 3.26
C LYS A 58 7.99 0.54 3.93
N LEU A 59 7.44 -0.38 3.14
CA LEU A 59 6.75 -1.56 3.68
C LEU A 59 7.72 -2.50 4.39
N GLU A 60 8.89 -2.77 3.81
CA GLU A 60 9.95 -3.58 4.43
C GLU A 60 10.39 -2.97 5.76
N LYS A 61 10.61 -1.65 5.81
CA LYS A 61 10.90 -0.93 7.05
C LYS A 61 9.81 -1.12 8.10
N GLN A 62 8.53 -0.97 7.74
CA GLN A 62 7.42 -1.16 8.70
C GLN A 62 7.36 -2.60 9.23
N ILE A 63 7.61 -3.59 8.37
CA ILE A 63 7.69 -5.00 8.77
C ILE A 63 8.86 -5.20 9.75
N LEU A 64 10.04 -4.65 9.45
CA LEU A 64 11.20 -4.70 10.35
C LEU A 64 10.89 -4.02 11.69
N GLU A 65 10.28 -2.84 11.70
CA GLU A 65 9.87 -2.14 12.92
C GLU A 65 8.89 -2.97 13.75
N LEU A 66 7.91 -3.63 13.13
CA LEU A 66 6.97 -4.52 13.82
C LEU A 66 7.66 -5.77 14.40
N ILE A 67 8.63 -6.34 13.68
CA ILE A 67 9.41 -7.49 14.13
C ILE A 67 10.33 -7.10 15.30
N LEU A 68 10.96 -5.93 15.24
CA LEU A 68 11.89 -5.41 16.25
C LEU A 68 11.20 -4.76 17.45
N ALA A 69 9.93 -4.36 17.33
CA ALA A 69 9.11 -3.86 18.43
C ALA A 69 8.68 -4.97 19.42
N LYS A 70 9.13 -6.20 19.21
CA LYS A 70 9.06 -7.31 20.17
C LYS A 70 10.19 -7.24 21.19
#